data_AF-A0A5J4X0B1-F1
#
_entry.id   AF-A0A5J4X0B1-F1
#
_cell.length_a   1.000
_cell.length_b   1.000
_cell.length_c   1.000
_cell.angle_alpha   90.00
_cell.angle_beta   90.00
_cell.angle_gamma   90.00
#
_symmetry.space_group_name_H-M   'P 1'
#
loop_
_entity.id
_entity.type
_entity.pdbx_description
1 polymer ?
#
loop_
_entity_poly.entity_id
_entity_poly.type
_entity_poly.pdbx_seq_one_letter_code
_entity_poly.pdbx_strand_id
1 'polypeptide(L)'
;MAERQSESLRLPGIQDQSNVRPKLSEISFLVDEILSEDPQRCIQCTERLMGIALQGNEQTSGNLFLCALTTILNSDNIEESKVASDALSKIIRNSPNIRELLIKSGFVEMASIYLTDENTPDHIHTNILIVIQDLVFNSADVHAFSSLFGILSQISEDKDKNMKKKSIGLMAKKICAILSSQGITGPSSSDEIQGLKKQNEEQKRQIEIKKRENEELQRNDEELKRNISELQRKDEEKSRKITELERQLADSNSKPNTNIQQVSELQSGEIPISITVPKGSYTKKEGEFTYTSTQAEYKTFPINSSLYKGIYRCEFKVKTVGHLWFGIMKSGLKIPFGQHANSNQQYGKDSMFFYQDGKLFQNGKSTTGNQAIKDNDSVALEVNLNSTPRTVHLFINNVQQPIFMSGVPESVQFFFFIYQIGNSVTVLSLKRLTATSVQIIPGSKEMKWE
;
A
#
# COMPACT_ATOMS: atom_id res chain seq x y z
N MET A 1 -64.19 -65.81 52.37
CA MET A 1 -64.04 -64.34 52.40
C MET A 1 -62.67 -64.03 53.00
N ALA A 2 -61.88 -63.23 52.30
CA ALA A 2 -60.58 -62.65 52.68
C ALA A 2 -59.35 -63.58 52.72
N GLU A 3 -58.64 -63.60 51.58
CA GLU A 3 -57.24 -64.01 51.43
C GLU A 3 -56.28 -62.95 52.02
N ARG A 4 -55.17 -63.43 52.57
CA ARG A 4 -53.95 -62.64 52.80
C ARG A 4 -53.26 -62.41 51.46
N GLN A 5 -52.75 -61.19 51.19
CA GLN A 5 -51.51 -61.02 50.45
C GLN A 5 -50.68 -59.84 50.95
N SER A 6 -49.39 -60.11 50.92
CA SER A 6 -48.21 -59.42 51.42
C SER A 6 -47.73 -58.29 50.50
N GLU A 7 -46.94 -57.40 51.10
CA GLU A 7 -46.23 -56.27 50.50
C GLU A 7 -45.49 -56.60 49.20
N SER A 8 -45.57 -55.70 48.21
CA SER A 8 -44.64 -55.63 47.09
C SER A 8 -44.29 -54.17 46.79
N LEU A 9 -42.98 -53.93 46.69
CA LEU A 9 -42.31 -52.65 46.51
C LEU A 9 -42.73 -51.93 45.22
N ARG A 10 -42.92 -50.61 45.32
CA ARG A 10 -43.09 -49.69 44.19
C ARG A 10 -41.77 -49.58 43.39
N LEU A 11 -41.82 -49.93 42.11
CA LEU A 11 -40.90 -49.41 41.08
C LEU A 11 -41.60 -48.27 40.33
N PRO A 12 -41.00 -47.09 40.18
CA PRO A 12 -41.49 -46.07 39.25
C PRO A 12 -40.87 -46.31 37.87
N GLY A 13 -41.70 -46.63 36.89
CA GLY A 13 -41.25 -46.75 35.51
C GLY A 13 -42.41 -47.03 34.58
N ILE A 14 -42.78 -46.03 33.79
CA ILE A 14 -43.01 -46.04 32.33
C ILE A 14 -43.56 -44.64 32.01
N GLN A 15 -42.64 -43.68 31.81
CA GLN A 15 -42.91 -42.52 30.97
C GLN A 15 -42.43 -42.89 29.56
N ASP A 16 -43.39 -43.07 28.66
CA ASP A 16 -43.39 -42.81 27.22
C ASP A 16 -42.03 -42.61 26.48
N GLN A 17 -41.14 -43.62 26.54
CA GLN A 17 -39.92 -43.67 25.72
C GLN A 17 -40.10 -44.49 24.41
N SER A 18 -41.25 -45.12 24.20
CA SER A 18 -41.45 -46.02 23.05
C SER A 18 -41.68 -45.30 21.71
N ASN A 19 -42.01 -44.01 21.72
CA ASN A 19 -42.33 -43.24 20.50
C ASN A 19 -41.15 -42.43 19.92
N VAL A 20 -40.02 -42.33 20.62
CA VAL A 20 -38.86 -41.51 20.19
C VAL A 20 -37.90 -42.30 19.30
N ARG A 21 -37.65 -43.58 19.61
CA ARG A 21 -36.75 -44.46 18.82
C ARG A 21 -37.20 -44.67 17.37
N PRO A 22 -38.49 -44.94 17.07
CA PRO A 22 -38.96 -45.13 15.69
C PRO A 22 -38.81 -43.86 14.84
N LYS A 23 -39.06 -42.69 15.43
CA LYS A 23 -38.94 -41.39 14.76
C LYS A 23 -37.49 -41.02 14.44
N LEU A 24 -36.54 -41.32 15.34
CA LEU A 24 -35.13 -41.06 15.09
C LEU A 24 -34.57 -41.95 13.97
N SER A 25 -34.97 -43.24 13.92
CA SER A 25 -34.61 -44.13 12.81
C SER A 25 -35.25 -43.72 11.49
N GLU A 26 -36.47 -43.17 11.51
CA GLU A 26 -37.13 -42.62 10.31
C GLU A 26 -36.41 -41.37 9.80
N ILE A 27 -35.97 -40.46 10.68
CA ILE A 27 -35.21 -39.27 10.29
C ILE A 27 -33.85 -39.63 9.71
N SER A 28 -33.12 -40.57 10.32
CA SER A 28 -31.84 -41.06 9.77
C SER A 28 -32.02 -41.69 8.38
N PHE A 29 -33.05 -42.53 8.20
CA PHE A 29 -33.34 -43.15 6.92
C PHE A 29 -33.68 -42.12 5.83
N LEU A 30 -34.52 -41.13 6.16
CA LEU A 30 -34.88 -40.06 5.22
C LEU A 30 -33.70 -39.15 4.87
N VAL A 31 -32.78 -38.92 5.82
CA VAL A 31 -31.54 -38.17 5.56
C VAL A 31 -30.61 -38.95 4.62
N ASP A 32 -30.45 -40.26 4.83
CA ASP A 32 -29.66 -41.12 3.94
C ASP A 32 -30.27 -41.19 2.53
N GLU A 33 -31.60 -41.17 2.43
CA GLU A 33 -32.32 -41.19 1.15
C GLU A 33 -32.26 -39.85 0.41
N ILE A 34 -32.19 -38.72 1.12
CA ILE A 34 -31.94 -37.38 0.55
C ILE A 34 -30.56 -37.27 -0.08
N LEU A 35 -29.56 -37.95 0.50
CA LEU A 35 -28.20 -37.96 -0.01
C LEU A 35 -28.00 -38.95 -1.18
N SER A 36 -29.04 -39.70 -1.55
CA SER A 36 -29.06 -40.56 -2.74
C SER A 36 -29.48 -39.74 -3.97
N GLU A 37 -28.81 -39.93 -5.11
CA GLU A 37 -28.85 -39.11 -6.34
C GLU A 37 -30.21 -39.03 -7.11
N ASP A 38 -31.37 -39.20 -6.46
CA ASP A 38 -32.70 -39.09 -7.09
C ASP A 38 -33.42 -37.78 -6.66
N PRO A 39 -33.53 -36.79 -7.57
CA PRO A 39 -34.17 -35.50 -7.28
C PRO A 39 -35.62 -35.58 -6.83
N GLN A 40 -36.42 -36.52 -7.37
CA GLN A 40 -37.84 -36.63 -7.01
C GLN A 40 -38.02 -37.20 -5.61
N ARG A 41 -37.17 -38.16 -5.23
CA ARG A 41 -37.14 -38.71 -3.86
C ARG A 41 -36.62 -37.70 -2.86
N CYS A 42 -35.61 -36.91 -3.23
CA CYS A 42 -35.08 -35.83 -2.40
C CYS A 42 -36.17 -34.82 -2.01
N ILE A 43 -37.01 -34.39 -2.97
CA ILE A 43 -38.13 -33.48 -2.72
C ILE A 43 -39.16 -34.10 -1.75
N GLN A 44 -39.57 -35.34 -1.99
CA GLN A 44 -40.55 -36.02 -1.15
C GLN A 44 -40.04 -36.24 0.29
N CYS A 45 -38.77 -36.61 0.43
CA CYS A 45 -38.14 -36.79 1.74
C CYS A 45 -38.01 -35.45 2.48
N THR A 46 -37.68 -34.38 1.76
CA THR A 46 -37.61 -33.01 2.31
C THR A 46 -38.96 -32.55 2.87
N GLU A 47 -40.05 -32.74 2.11
CA GLU A 47 -41.41 -32.39 2.56
C GLU A 47 -41.84 -33.21 3.79
N ARG A 48 -41.49 -34.50 3.82
CA ARG A 48 -41.79 -35.40 4.93
C ARG A 48 -41.02 -35.03 6.19
N LEU A 49 -39.74 -34.69 6.07
CA LEU A 49 -38.92 -34.23 7.20
C LEU A 49 -39.41 -32.87 7.74
N MET A 50 -39.85 -31.94 6.87
CA MET A 50 -40.50 -30.70 7.30
C MET A 50 -41.78 -30.99 8.11
N GLY A 51 -42.60 -31.95 7.68
CA GLY A 51 -43.79 -32.39 8.41
C GLY A 51 -43.46 -32.90 9.82
N ILE A 52 -42.39 -33.68 9.95
CA ILE A 52 -41.90 -34.20 11.24
C ILE A 52 -41.38 -33.06 12.14
N ALA A 53 -40.61 -32.13 11.58
CA ALA A 53 -40.06 -30.99 12.31
C ALA A 53 -41.15 -30.09 12.91
N LEU A 54 -42.28 -29.94 12.22
CA LEU A 54 -43.42 -29.16 12.70
C LEU A 54 -44.31 -29.91 13.71
N GLN A 55 -44.14 -31.22 13.91
CA GLN A 55 -45.04 -32.08 14.70
C GLN A 55 -44.49 -32.57 16.05
N GLY A 56 -43.19 -32.47 16.37
CA GLY A 56 -42.75 -32.67 17.78
C GLY A 56 -41.28 -32.95 18.10
N ASN A 57 -40.94 -32.50 19.33
CA ASN A 57 -39.75 -32.67 20.20
C ASN A 57 -38.36 -32.36 19.59
N GLU A 58 -37.94 -31.10 19.76
CA GLU A 58 -36.95 -30.37 18.95
C GLU A 58 -35.47 -30.57 19.34
N GLN A 59 -35.11 -31.42 20.30
CA GLN A 59 -33.77 -31.36 20.92
C GLN A 59 -32.73 -32.36 20.37
N THR A 60 -33.10 -33.52 19.80
CA THR A 60 -32.10 -34.53 19.37
C THR A 60 -32.11 -34.83 17.87
N SER A 61 -33.17 -34.49 17.15
CA SER A 61 -33.33 -34.74 15.71
C SER A 61 -33.13 -33.50 14.82
N GLY A 62 -33.12 -32.30 15.40
CA GLY A 62 -33.03 -31.03 14.66
C GLY A 62 -31.73 -30.90 13.86
N ASN A 63 -30.58 -31.23 14.45
CA ASN A 63 -29.28 -31.03 13.80
C ASN A 63 -29.11 -31.86 12.51
N LEU A 64 -29.49 -33.14 12.54
CA LEU A 64 -29.34 -34.03 11.37
C LEU A 64 -30.17 -33.55 10.18
N PHE A 65 -31.41 -33.14 10.44
CA PHE A 65 -32.28 -32.61 9.42
C PHE A 65 -31.85 -31.22 8.92
N LEU A 66 -31.43 -30.32 9.82
CA LEU A 66 -30.96 -28.98 9.43
C LEU A 66 -29.68 -29.07 8.58
N CYS A 67 -28.77 -29.99 8.90
CA CYS A 67 -27.60 -30.26 8.06
C CYS A 67 -28.04 -30.73 6.67
N ALA A 68 -28.96 -31.69 6.57
CA ALA A 68 -29.46 -32.19 5.29
C ALA A 68 -30.11 -31.07 4.44
N LEU A 69 -30.99 -30.26 5.04
CA LEU A 69 -31.61 -29.13 4.35
C LEU A 69 -30.58 -28.08 3.92
N THR A 70 -29.56 -27.82 4.74
CA THR A 70 -28.50 -26.87 4.40
C THR A 70 -27.65 -27.39 3.24
N THR A 71 -27.42 -28.70 3.16
CA THR A 71 -26.77 -29.32 2.00
C THR A 71 -27.62 -29.19 0.74
N ILE A 72 -28.91 -29.50 0.80
CA ILE A 72 -29.82 -29.41 -0.36
C ILE A 72 -29.99 -27.95 -0.81
N LEU A 73 -29.99 -26.99 0.13
CA LEU A 73 -30.05 -25.56 -0.17
C LEU A 73 -28.95 -25.13 -1.16
N ASN A 74 -27.79 -25.78 -1.09
CA ASN A 74 -26.63 -25.51 -1.93
C ASN A 74 -26.55 -26.42 -3.17
N SER A 75 -27.64 -27.14 -3.51
CA SER A 75 -27.72 -27.98 -4.70
C SER A 75 -27.74 -27.15 -5.98
N ASP A 76 -27.02 -27.62 -7.01
CA ASP A 76 -27.10 -27.07 -8.37
C ASP A 76 -28.49 -27.28 -8.99
N ASN A 77 -29.28 -28.22 -8.47
CA ASN A 77 -30.67 -28.39 -8.85
C ASN A 77 -31.55 -27.29 -8.25
N ILE A 78 -32.13 -26.48 -9.13
CA ILE A 78 -32.96 -25.33 -8.79
C ILE A 78 -34.16 -25.70 -7.92
N GLU A 79 -34.85 -26.80 -8.23
CA GLU A 79 -36.06 -27.21 -7.51
C GLU A 79 -35.73 -27.77 -6.12
N GLU A 80 -34.67 -28.56 -6.01
CA GLU A 80 -34.18 -29.05 -4.72
C GLU A 80 -33.78 -27.90 -3.78
N SER A 81 -32.92 -26.99 -4.27
CA SER A 81 -32.47 -25.81 -3.52
C SER A 81 -33.65 -24.95 -3.07
N LYS A 82 -34.65 -24.77 -3.95
CA LYS A 82 -35.86 -24.01 -3.64
C LYS A 82 -36.74 -24.69 -2.60
N VAL A 83 -36.98 -26.00 -2.74
CA VAL A 83 -37.78 -26.76 -1.76
C VAL A 83 -37.11 -26.74 -0.38
N ALA A 84 -35.78 -26.86 -0.32
CA ALA A 84 -35.03 -26.73 0.93
C ALA A 84 -35.15 -25.32 1.53
N SER A 85 -35.05 -24.27 0.71
CA SER A 85 -35.25 -22.88 1.13
C SER A 85 -36.64 -22.64 1.72
N ASP A 86 -37.69 -23.12 1.04
CA ASP A 86 -39.08 -22.98 1.47
C ASP A 86 -39.34 -23.74 2.78
N ALA A 87 -38.77 -24.95 2.91
CA ALA A 87 -38.84 -25.75 4.12
C ALA A 87 -38.16 -25.04 5.30
N LEU A 88 -36.90 -24.60 5.13
CA LEU A 88 -36.15 -23.85 6.15
C LEU A 88 -36.90 -22.59 6.58
N SER A 89 -37.36 -21.79 5.63
CA SER A 89 -38.13 -20.56 5.86
C SER A 89 -39.37 -20.82 6.70
N LYS A 90 -40.13 -21.87 6.37
CA LYS A 90 -41.32 -22.25 7.13
C LYS A 90 -40.96 -22.67 8.55
N ILE A 91 -39.89 -23.44 8.74
CA ILE A 91 -39.50 -23.90 10.08
C ILE A 91 -38.98 -22.75 10.94
N ILE A 92 -38.15 -21.87 10.38
CA ILE A 92 -37.61 -20.67 11.05
C ILE A 92 -38.72 -19.80 11.63
N ARG A 93 -39.79 -19.59 10.86
CA ARG A 93 -40.94 -18.77 11.29
C ARG A 93 -41.74 -19.40 12.43
N ASN A 94 -41.75 -20.73 12.54
CA ASN A 94 -42.61 -21.45 13.48
C ASN A 94 -41.88 -21.95 14.75
N SER A 95 -40.56 -22.15 14.71
CA SER A 95 -39.82 -22.77 15.82
C SER A 95 -38.61 -21.94 16.31
N PRO A 96 -38.69 -21.29 17.48
CA PRO A 96 -37.58 -20.54 18.07
C PRO A 96 -36.31 -21.36 18.33
N ASN A 97 -36.45 -22.59 18.84
CA ASN A 97 -35.30 -23.45 19.13
C ASN A 97 -34.52 -23.83 17.86
N ILE A 98 -35.23 -24.03 16.74
CA ILE A 98 -34.60 -24.33 15.45
C ILE A 98 -33.80 -23.14 14.92
N ARG A 99 -34.24 -21.90 15.17
CA ARG A 99 -33.47 -20.70 14.80
C ARG A 99 -32.10 -20.69 15.48
N GLU A 100 -32.07 -20.98 16.78
CA GLU A 100 -30.83 -21.06 17.55
C GLU A 100 -29.93 -22.22 17.08
N LEU A 101 -30.53 -23.39 16.82
CA LEU A 101 -29.78 -24.56 16.30
C LEU A 101 -29.19 -24.31 14.91
N LEU A 102 -29.93 -23.68 14.01
CA LEU A 102 -29.44 -23.36 12.65
C LEU A 102 -28.30 -22.33 12.67
N ILE A 103 -28.37 -21.34 13.57
CA ILE A 103 -27.25 -20.40 13.78
C ILE A 103 -26.03 -21.18 14.30
N LYS A 104 -26.22 -22.05 15.30
CA LYS A 104 -25.13 -22.86 15.90
C LYS A 104 -24.59 -23.95 14.98
N SER A 105 -25.31 -24.34 13.94
CA SER A 105 -24.87 -25.38 13.00
C SER A 105 -23.86 -24.89 11.96
N GLY A 106 -23.48 -23.60 12.00
CA GLY A 106 -22.53 -23.00 11.06
C GLY A 106 -23.18 -22.45 9.79
N PHE A 107 -24.50 -22.22 9.80
CA PHE A 107 -25.21 -21.69 8.63
C PHE A 107 -24.70 -20.31 8.21
N VAL A 108 -24.36 -19.44 9.16
CA VAL A 108 -23.89 -18.08 8.87
C VAL A 108 -22.55 -18.10 8.16
N GLU A 109 -21.63 -18.96 8.60
CA GLU A 109 -20.32 -19.17 7.99
C GLU A 109 -20.46 -19.76 6.59
N MET A 110 -21.32 -20.75 6.42
CA MET A 110 -21.64 -21.32 5.10
C MET A 110 -22.19 -20.24 4.16
N ALA A 111 -23.17 -19.46 4.62
CA ALA A 111 -23.75 -18.39 3.83
C ALA A 111 -22.71 -17.33 3.43
N SER A 112 -21.77 -17.00 4.32
CA SER A 112 -20.66 -16.10 4.01
C SER A 112 -19.81 -16.61 2.85
N ILE A 113 -19.55 -17.92 2.77
CA ILE A 113 -18.72 -18.51 1.71
C ILE A 113 -19.45 -18.43 0.37
N TYR A 114 -20.69 -18.93 0.30
CA TYR A 114 -21.44 -18.98 -0.95
C TYR A 114 -21.79 -17.60 -1.49
N LEU A 115 -22.17 -16.65 -0.63
CA LEU A 115 -22.51 -15.28 -1.04
C LEU A 115 -21.28 -14.46 -1.50
N THR A 116 -20.07 -14.89 -1.15
CA THR A 116 -18.83 -14.22 -1.57
C THR A 116 -18.29 -14.80 -2.88
N ASP A 117 -18.59 -16.06 -3.19
CA ASP A 117 -18.11 -16.72 -4.40
C ASP A 117 -18.91 -16.26 -5.64
N GLU A 118 -18.23 -15.56 -6.56
CA GLU A 118 -18.81 -15.07 -7.81
C GLU A 118 -19.28 -16.21 -8.74
N ASN A 119 -18.82 -17.44 -8.53
CA ASN A 119 -19.21 -18.61 -9.32
C ASN A 119 -20.51 -19.27 -8.81
N THR A 120 -20.99 -18.88 -7.63
CA THR A 120 -22.21 -19.45 -7.06
C THR A 120 -23.43 -19.09 -7.94
N PRO A 121 -24.25 -20.08 -8.33
CA PRO A 121 -25.48 -19.84 -9.08
C PRO A 121 -26.44 -18.84 -8.41
N ASP A 122 -27.07 -17.97 -9.22
CA ASP A 122 -28.03 -16.94 -8.76
C ASP A 122 -29.18 -17.52 -7.90
N HIS A 123 -29.62 -18.76 -8.17
CA HIS A 123 -30.69 -19.39 -7.40
C HIS A 123 -30.25 -19.74 -5.98
N ILE A 124 -29.00 -20.17 -5.80
CA ILE A 124 -28.41 -20.45 -4.48
C ILE A 124 -28.27 -19.14 -3.69
N HIS A 125 -27.75 -18.07 -4.32
CA HIS A 125 -27.71 -16.73 -3.70
C HIS A 125 -29.09 -16.28 -3.23
N THR A 126 -30.10 -16.42 -4.09
CA THR A 126 -31.48 -16.03 -3.78
C THR A 126 -32.01 -16.81 -2.58
N ASN A 127 -31.84 -18.14 -2.58
CA ASN A 127 -32.36 -19.02 -1.55
C ASN A 127 -31.67 -18.82 -0.20
N ILE A 128 -30.34 -18.65 -0.19
CA ILE A 128 -29.59 -18.31 1.03
C ILE A 128 -30.07 -16.97 1.62
N LEU A 129 -30.27 -15.94 0.79
CA LEU A 129 -30.75 -14.64 1.25
C LEU A 129 -32.17 -14.70 1.82
N ILE A 130 -33.05 -15.55 1.28
CA ILE A 130 -34.40 -15.79 1.83
C ILE A 130 -34.30 -16.35 3.26
N VAL A 131 -33.47 -17.37 3.45
CA VAL A 131 -33.27 -18.00 4.77
C VAL A 131 -32.64 -17.02 5.76
N ILE A 132 -31.63 -16.22 5.35
CA ILE A 132 -31.05 -15.16 6.18
C ILE A 132 -32.10 -14.12 6.55
N GLN A 133 -32.90 -13.67 5.60
CA GLN A 133 -33.94 -12.68 5.87
C GLN A 133 -34.93 -13.17 6.92
N ASP A 134 -35.40 -14.41 6.80
CA ASP A 134 -36.30 -15.00 7.78
C ASP A 134 -35.63 -15.21 9.15
N LEU A 135 -34.35 -15.59 9.18
CA LEU A 135 -33.60 -15.68 10.43
C LEU A 135 -33.43 -14.32 11.10
N VAL A 136 -32.93 -13.32 10.38
CA VAL A 136 -32.70 -11.97 10.91
C VAL A 136 -34.01 -11.33 11.38
N PHE A 137 -35.12 -11.61 10.71
CA PHE A 137 -36.43 -11.07 11.10
C PHE A 137 -37.04 -11.77 12.32
N ASN A 138 -36.80 -13.07 12.50
CA ASN A 138 -37.45 -13.87 13.55
C ASN A 138 -36.54 -14.25 14.73
N SER A 139 -35.21 -14.11 14.62
CA SER A 139 -34.24 -14.48 15.67
C SER A 139 -34.03 -13.36 16.69
N ALA A 140 -33.70 -13.76 17.93
CA ALA A 140 -33.33 -12.83 18.99
C ALA A 140 -31.82 -12.48 18.96
N ASP A 141 -30.99 -13.36 18.40
CA ASP A 141 -29.54 -13.17 18.27
C ASP A 141 -29.18 -12.63 16.89
N VAL A 142 -29.45 -11.33 16.70
CA VAL A 142 -29.15 -10.65 15.45
C VAL A 142 -27.63 -10.45 15.28
N HIS A 143 -26.86 -10.44 16.38
CA HIS A 143 -25.41 -10.26 16.37
C HIS A 143 -24.65 -11.40 15.70
N ALA A 144 -25.22 -12.60 15.69
CA ALA A 144 -24.68 -13.72 14.92
C ALA A 144 -24.46 -13.39 13.43
N PHE A 145 -25.22 -12.45 12.87
CA PHE A 145 -25.16 -12.06 11.45
C PHE A 145 -24.22 -10.87 11.17
N SER A 146 -23.49 -10.37 12.17
CA SER A 146 -22.63 -9.18 11.99
C SER A 146 -21.56 -9.35 10.92
N SER A 147 -21.02 -10.56 10.80
CA SER A 147 -20.01 -10.92 9.78
C SER A 147 -20.54 -10.80 8.36
N LEU A 148 -21.84 -11.01 8.15
CA LEU A 148 -22.47 -10.92 6.84
C LEU A 148 -22.74 -9.48 6.40
N PHE A 149 -22.72 -8.50 7.32
CA PHE A 149 -23.10 -7.12 6.99
C PHE A 149 -22.27 -6.54 5.85
N GLY A 150 -20.94 -6.71 5.89
CA GLY A 150 -20.04 -6.20 4.84
C GLY A 150 -20.31 -6.84 3.48
N ILE A 151 -20.54 -8.16 3.46
CA ILE A 151 -20.81 -8.95 2.25
C ILE A 151 -22.15 -8.52 1.64
N LEU A 152 -23.19 -8.40 2.47
CA LEU A 152 -24.52 -7.96 2.04
C LEU A 152 -24.50 -6.51 1.52
N SER A 153 -23.71 -5.63 2.14
CA SER A 153 -23.49 -4.27 1.64
C SER A 153 -22.88 -4.27 0.25
N GLN A 154 -21.85 -5.09 -0.01
CA GLN A 154 -21.23 -5.21 -1.33
C GLN A 154 -22.22 -5.75 -2.38
N ILE A 155 -22.98 -6.80 -2.05
CA ILE A 155 -24.03 -7.36 -2.93
C ILE A 155 -25.11 -6.32 -3.21
N SER A 156 -25.43 -5.44 -2.25
CA SER A 156 -26.43 -4.39 -2.43
C SER A 156 -25.99 -3.23 -3.33
N GLU A 157 -24.68 -3.04 -3.48
CA GLU A 157 -24.06 -1.96 -4.26
C GLU A 157 -23.66 -2.40 -5.68
N ASP A 158 -23.82 -3.68 -6.01
CA ASP A 158 -23.55 -4.21 -7.35
C ASP A 158 -24.38 -3.47 -8.42
N LYS A 159 -23.70 -3.00 -9.47
CA LYS A 159 -24.24 -2.20 -10.56
C LYS A 159 -24.66 -3.05 -11.77
N ASP A 160 -24.64 -4.37 -11.66
CA ASP A 160 -25.10 -5.27 -12.72
C ASP A 160 -26.56 -4.96 -13.13
N LYS A 161 -26.80 -4.96 -14.44
CA LYS A 161 -28.10 -4.63 -15.05
C LYS A 161 -29.01 -5.86 -15.18
N ASN A 162 -28.54 -7.06 -14.86
CA ASN A 162 -29.36 -8.28 -14.88
C ASN A 162 -30.49 -8.20 -13.82
N MET A 163 -31.74 -8.44 -14.24
CA MET A 163 -32.93 -8.40 -13.37
C MET A 163 -32.84 -9.36 -12.17
N LYS A 164 -32.25 -10.55 -12.32
CA LYS A 164 -32.07 -11.51 -11.22
C LYS A 164 -31.10 -10.96 -10.17
N LYS A 165 -29.94 -10.46 -10.61
CA LYS A 165 -28.96 -9.81 -9.73
C LYS A 165 -29.48 -8.55 -9.05
N LYS A 166 -30.33 -7.77 -9.74
CA LYS A 166 -31.02 -6.63 -9.12
C LYS A 166 -31.97 -7.06 -7.99
N SER A 167 -32.65 -8.20 -8.14
CA SER A 167 -33.49 -8.77 -7.08
C SER A 167 -32.67 -9.22 -5.88
N ILE A 168 -31.53 -9.89 -6.13
CA ILE A 168 -30.56 -10.31 -5.10
C ILE A 168 -30.02 -9.08 -4.34
N GLY A 169 -29.56 -8.04 -5.04
CA GLY A 169 -29.09 -6.79 -4.42
C GLY A 169 -30.17 -6.09 -3.60
N LEU A 170 -31.43 -6.12 -4.05
CA LEU A 170 -32.55 -5.56 -3.27
C LEU A 170 -32.85 -6.37 -1.99
N MET A 171 -32.74 -7.70 -2.04
CA MET A 171 -32.87 -8.55 -0.84
C MET A 171 -31.74 -8.27 0.15
N ALA A 172 -30.49 -8.22 -0.31
CA ALA A 172 -29.34 -7.89 0.54
C ALA A 172 -29.51 -6.51 1.20
N LYS A 173 -29.98 -5.50 0.45
CA LYS A 173 -30.27 -4.16 0.99
C LYS A 173 -31.34 -4.16 2.08
N LYS A 174 -32.40 -4.96 1.92
CA LYS A 174 -33.45 -5.11 2.94
C LYS A 174 -32.89 -5.74 4.20
N ILE A 175 -32.04 -6.77 4.08
CA ILE A 175 -31.41 -7.43 5.22
C ILE A 175 -30.48 -6.45 5.95
N CYS A 176 -29.62 -5.70 5.22
CA CYS A 176 -28.77 -4.66 5.83
C CYS A 176 -29.58 -3.60 6.59
N ALA A 177 -30.75 -3.20 6.08
CA ALA A 177 -31.63 -2.26 6.76
C ALA A 177 -32.17 -2.84 8.09
N ILE A 178 -32.55 -4.12 8.11
CA ILE A 178 -33.00 -4.79 9.34
C ILE A 178 -31.84 -4.88 10.34
N LEU A 179 -30.65 -5.32 9.92
CA LEU A 179 -29.45 -5.39 10.77
C LEU A 179 -29.07 -4.02 11.34
N SER A 180 -29.11 -2.98 10.50
CA SER A 180 -28.83 -1.59 10.91
C SER A 180 -29.82 -1.09 11.95
N SER A 181 -31.10 -1.42 11.81
CA SER A 181 -32.14 -1.06 12.78
C SER A 181 -31.92 -1.70 14.16
N GLN A 182 -31.18 -2.81 14.21
CA GLN A 182 -30.83 -3.54 15.43
C GLN A 182 -29.43 -3.19 15.95
N GLY A 183 -28.80 -2.11 15.45
CA GLY A 183 -27.51 -1.62 15.94
C GLY A 183 -26.29 -2.30 15.32
N ILE A 184 -26.47 -3.16 14.31
CA ILE A 184 -25.37 -3.71 13.51
C ILE A 184 -25.16 -2.81 12.32
N THR A 185 -24.19 -1.91 12.43
CA THR A 185 -23.77 -1.03 11.34
C THR A 185 -22.36 -1.40 10.90
N GLY A 186 -22.16 -1.58 9.59
CA GLY A 186 -20.84 -1.47 8.98
C GLY A 186 -20.34 -0.01 9.04
N PRO A 187 -19.10 0.28 8.59
CA PRO A 187 -18.62 1.66 8.50
C PRO A 187 -19.62 2.48 7.69
N SER A 188 -20.31 3.41 8.37
CA SER A 188 -21.41 4.16 7.78
C SER A 188 -20.88 5.18 6.77
N SER A 189 -21.44 5.17 5.57
CA SER A 189 -21.16 6.15 4.51
C SER A 189 -21.41 7.61 4.94
N SER A 190 -22.20 7.83 6.01
CA SER A 190 -22.44 9.17 6.58
C SER A 190 -21.19 9.77 7.23
N ASP A 191 -20.40 8.97 7.94
CA ASP A 191 -19.18 9.44 8.61
C ASP A 191 -18.08 9.72 7.60
N GLU A 192 -17.99 8.92 6.54
CA GLU A 192 -17.11 9.18 5.39
C GLU A 192 -17.49 10.47 4.65
N ILE A 193 -18.78 10.72 4.40
CA ILE A 193 -19.24 11.95 3.72
C ILE A 193 -18.91 13.20 4.55
N GLN A 194 -19.04 13.14 5.88
CA GLN A 194 -18.69 14.26 6.74
C GLN A 194 -17.18 14.50 6.81
N GLY A 195 -16.38 13.43 6.82
CA GLY A 195 -14.92 13.49 6.70
C GLY A 195 -14.47 14.12 5.38
N LEU A 196 -15.06 13.69 4.27
CA LEU A 196 -14.79 14.21 2.92
C LEU A 196 -15.14 15.69 2.78
N LYS A 197 -16.22 16.18 3.41
CA LYS A 197 -16.56 17.61 3.43
C LYS A 197 -15.51 18.45 4.15
N LYS A 198 -15.05 18.02 5.33
CA LYS A 198 -13.98 18.71 6.06
C LYS A 198 -12.67 18.71 5.28
N GLN A 199 -12.34 17.59 4.63
CA GLN A 199 -11.14 17.48 3.81
C GLN A 199 -11.19 18.40 2.58
N ASN A 200 -12.36 18.54 1.94
CA ASN A 200 -12.55 19.47 0.82
C ASN A 200 -12.43 20.94 1.22
N GLU A 201 -12.96 21.32 2.40
CA GLU A 201 -12.79 22.68 2.91
C GLU A 201 -11.33 22.99 3.25
N GLU A 202 -10.61 22.05 3.85
CA GLU A 202 -9.18 22.19 4.11
C GLU A 202 -8.37 22.29 2.82
N GLN A 203 -8.66 21.43 1.83
CA GLN A 203 -8.02 21.50 0.52
C GLN A 203 -8.25 22.86 -0.18
N LYS A 204 -9.45 23.43 -0.07
CA LYS A 204 -9.72 24.79 -0.60
C LYS A 204 -8.85 25.85 0.08
N ARG A 205 -8.70 25.80 1.41
CA ARG A 205 -7.82 26.73 2.14
C ARG A 205 -6.36 26.57 1.70
N GLN A 206 -5.89 25.34 1.55
CA GLN A 206 -4.53 25.04 1.10
C GLN A 206 -4.26 25.55 -0.33
N ILE A 207 -5.24 25.41 -1.24
CA ILE A 207 -5.15 25.96 -2.60
C ILE A 207 -5.03 27.49 -2.57
N GLU A 208 -5.80 28.15 -1.71
CA GLU A 208 -5.78 29.61 -1.60
C GLU A 208 -4.45 30.13 -1.01
N ILE A 209 -3.88 29.42 -0.03
CA ILE A 209 -2.55 29.72 0.53
C ILE A 209 -1.49 29.56 -0.56
N LYS A 210 -1.47 28.42 -1.27
CA LYS A 210 -0.52 28.18 -2.37
C LYS A 210 -0.64 29.20 -3.48
N LYS A 211 -1.86 29.68 -3.77
CA LYS A 211 -2.07 30.74 -4.76
C LYS A 211 -1.40 32.04 -4.33
N ARG A 212 -1.55 32.44 -3.05
CA ARG A 212 -0.89 33.63 -2.49
C ARG A 212 0.64 33.49 -2.49
N GLU A 213 1.15 32.33 -2.09
CA GLU A 213 2.60 32.04 -2.14
C GLU A 213 3.16 32.14 -3.55
N ASN A 214 2.43 31.63 -4.55
CA ASN A 214 2.86 31.67 -5.95
C ASN A 214 2.84 33.10 -6.53
N GLU A 215 1.85 33.92 -6.14
CA GLU A 215 1.80 35.35 -6.49
C GLU A 215 2.96 36.13 -5.86
N GLU A 216 3.37 35.76 -4.64
CA GLU A 216 4.55 36.35 -3.99
C GLU A 216 5.86 35.91 -4.66
N LEU A 217 5.96 34.62 -5.02
CA LEU A 217 7.12 34.09 -5.75
C LEU A 217 7.30 34.78 -7.10
N GLN A 218 6.20 35.05 -7.81
CA GLN A 218 6.24 35.81 -9.07
C GLN A 218 6.75 37.23 -8.87
N ARG A 219 6.32 37.94 -7.81
CA ARG A 219 6.84 39.28 -7.50
C ARG A 219 8.35 39.25 -7.22
N ASN A 220 8.81 38.26 -6.48
CA ASN A 220 10.24 38.10 -6.17
C ASN A 220 11.08 37.76 -7.41
N ASP A 221 10.55 36.95 -8.33
CA ASP A 221 11.21 36.63 -9.60
C ASP A 221 11.33 37.87 -10.51
N GLU A 222 10.29 38.70 -10.56
CA GLU A 222 10.34 39.99 -11.28
C GLU A 222 11.38 40.95 -10.69
N GLU A 223 11.48 41.03 -9.36
CA GLU A 223 12.49 41.85 -8.69
C GLU A 223 13.91 41.33 -8.95
N LEU A 224 14.10 40.01 -8.86
CA LEU A 224 15.40 39.38 -9.13
C LEU A 224 15.85 39.62 -10.57
N LYS A 225 14.93 39.55 -11.54
CA LYS A 225 15.22 39.90 -12.95
C LYS A 225 15.69 41.34 -13.10
N ARG A 226 15.05 42.30 -12.42
CA ARG A 226 15.49 43.72 -12.44
C ARG A 226 16.90 43.87 -11.86
N ASN A 227 17.18 43.22 -10.74
CA ASN A 227 18.49 43.25 -10.10
C ASN A 227 19.59 42.64 -11.00
N ILE A 228 19.30 41.53 -11.69
CA ILE A 228 20.23 40.92 -12.65
C ILE A 228 20.53 41.89 -13.81
N SER A 229 19.50 42.53 -14.37
CA SER A 229 19.69 43.51 -15.45
C SER A 229 20.54 44.71 -15.00
N GLU A 230 20.36 45.20 -13.77
CA GLU A 230 21.21 46.27 -13.24
C GLU A 230 22.67 45.84 -13.04
N LEU A 231 22.90 44.63 -12.56
CA LEU A 231 24.24 44.08 -12.38
C LEU A 231 24.95 43.90 -13.72
N GLN A 232 24.26 43.39 -14.74
CA GLN A 232 24.79 43.29 -16.11
C GLN A 232 25.20 44.65 -16.65
N ARG A 233 24.37 45.68 -16.46
CA ARG A 233 24.71 47.05 -16.90
C ARG A 233 25.96 47.60 -16.20
N LYS A 234 26.11 47.33 -14.90
CA LYS A 234 27.31 47.72 -14.12
C LYS A 234 28.55 46.96 -14.57
N ASP A 235 28.41 45.69 -14.92
CA ASP A 235 29.50 44.85 -15.42
C ASP A 235 29.98 45.31 -16.80
N GLU A 236 29.06 45.63 -17.71
CA GLU A 236 29.38 46.23 -19.01
C GLU A 236 30.12 47.57 -18.86
N GLU A 237 29.72 48.42 -17.92
CA GLU A 237 30.40 49.69 -17.65
C GLU A 237 31.81 49.49 -17.11
N LYS A 238 32.00 48.52 -16.21
CA LYS A 238 33.33 48.15 -15.70
C LYS A 238 34.21 47.55 -16.79
N SER A 239 33.66 46.68 -17.63
CA SER A 239 34.35 46.08 -18.77
C SER A 239 34.87 47.15 -19.73
N ARG A 240 34.04 48.15 -20.08
CA ARG A 240 34.47 49.31 -20.89
C ARG A 240 35.60 50.11 -20.24
N LYS A 241 35.55 50.32 -18.92
CA LYS A 241 36.63 51.01 -18.18
C LYS A 241 37.93 50.21 -18.19
N ILE A 242 37.87 48.88 -18.06
CA ILE A 242 39.02 47.99 -18.16
C ILE A 242 39.65 48.09 -19.55
N THR A 243 38.85 47.98 -20.61
CA THR A 243 39.35 48.10 -22.00
C THR A 243 40.04 49.43 -22.27
N GLU A 244 39.51 50.54 -21.75
CA GLU A 244 40.14 51.86 -21.91
C GLU A 244 41.47 51.97 -21.13
N LEU A 245 41.55 51.41 -19.92
CA LEU A 245 42.80 51.36 -19.16
C LEU A 245 43.85 50.48 -19.84
N GLU A 246 43.44 49.33 -20.39
CA GLU A 246 44.32 48.43 -21.17
C GLU A 246 44.88 49.12 -22.43
N ARG A 247 44.07 49.93 -23.11
CA ARG A 247 44.50 50.74 -24.26
C ARG A 247 45.58 51.76 -23.87
N GLN A 248 45.40 52.44 -22.73
CA GLN A 248 46.39 53.41 -22.22
C GLN A 248 47.70 52.73 -21.77
N LEU A 249 47.61 51.50 -21.25
CA LEU A 249 48.77 50.67 -20.91
C LEU A 249 49.53 50.17 -22.15
N ALA A 250 48.81 49.84 -23.22
CA ALA A 250 49.41 49.41 -24.50
C ALA A 250 50.19 50.53 -25.20
N ASP A 251 49.67 51.76 -25.17
CA ASP A 251 50.34 52.94 -25.75
C ASP A 251 51.62 53.34 -24.98
N SER A 252 51.76 52.90 -23.72
CA SER A 252 52.89 53.27 -22.84
C SER A 252 54.10 52.32 -22.92
N ASN A 253 53.99 51.16 -23.57
CA ASN A 253 55.05 50.13 -23.61
C ASN A 253 55.47 49.76 -25.05
N SER A 254 56.34 50.57 -25.67
CA SER A 254 57.04 50.22 -26.90
C SER A 254 58.41 49.56 -26.63
N LYS A 255 58.46 48.21 -26.63
CA LYS A 255 59.52 47.33 -27.20
C LYS A 255 59.40 45.87 -26.68
N PRO A 256 59.83 44.88 -27.47
CA PRO A 256 59.21 43.56 -27.47
C PRO A 256 59.93 42.56 -26.56
N ASN A 257 59.18 41.67 -25.90
CA ASN A 257 59.66 40.32 -25.71
C ASN A 257 58.55 39.27 -25.56
N THR A 258 58.86 38.12 -26.13
CA THR A 258 58.07 36.94 -26.44
C THR A 258 57.62 36.17 -25.19
N ASN A 259 56.32 35.83 -25.09
CA ASN A 259 55.77 34.50 -24.74
C ASN A 259 54.35 34.56 -24.14
N ILE A 260 53.38 34.16 -24.97
CA ILE A 260 52.31 33.18 -24.71
C ILE A 260 51.69 33.15 -23.29
N GLN A 261 50.58 33.86 -23.16
CA GLN A 261 49.25 33.36 -22.76
C GLN A 261 49.15 32.30 -21.63
N GLN A 262 49.02 32.78 -20.38
CA GLN A 262 48.36 32.17 -19.20
C GLN A 262 48.55 33.19 -18.04
N VAL A 263 47.58 33.66 -17.25
CA VAL A 263 46.74 33.00 -16.22
C VAL A 263 45.74 34.09 -15.72
N SER A 264 44.43 33.85 -15.55
CA SER A 264 43.88 33.51 -14.23
C SER A 264 42.36 33.22 -14.28
N GLU A 265 41.98 32.10 -14.92
CA GLU A 265 40.83 31.34 -14.42
C GLU A 265 41.30 30.53 -13.21
N LEU A 266 40.57 30.66 -12.10
CA LEU A 266 40.75 29.85 -10.90
C LEU A 266 40.71 28.37 -11.29
N GLN A 267 41.88 27.73 -11.30
CA GLN A 267 42.03 26.28 -11.47
C GLN A 267 41.24 25.57 -10.35
N SER A 268 39.99 25.22 -10.64
CA SER A 268 39.18 24.33 -9.81
C SER A 268 39.73 22.92 -9.98
N GLY A 269 40.12 22.28 -8.88
CA GLY A 269 40.70 20.93 -8.85
C GLY A 269 39.69 19.85 -9.27
N GLU A 270 39.45 19.71 -10.57
CA GLU A 270 38.71 18.59 -11.13
C GLU A 270 39.43 17.27 -10.85
N ILE A 271 38.67 16.27 -10.43
CA ILE A 271 39.16 14.93 -10.13
C ILE A 271 38.65 14.02 -11.24
N PRO A 272 39.53 13.25 -11.90
CA PRO A 272 39.11 12.31 -12.93
C PRO A 272 38.05 11.34 -12.40
N ILE A 273 36.90 11.30 -13.09
CA ILE A 273 35.84 10.33 -12.79
C ILE A 273 36.27 8.97 -13.32
N SER A 274 36.22 7.95 -12.47
CA SER A 274 36.47 6.57 -12.84
C SER A 274 35.43 5.68 -12.17
N ILE A 275 34.82 4.79 -12.94
CA ILE A 275 33.78 3.86 -12.47
C ILE A 275 34.13 2.50 -13.05
N THR A 276 34.35 1.52 -12.17
CA THR A 276 34.66 0.14 -12.56
C THR A 276 33.62 -0.79 -11.99
N VAL A 277 32.76 -1.31 -12.88
CA VAL A 277 31.68 -2.23 -12.54
C VAL A 277 31.70 -3.41 -13.53
N PRO A 278 31.18 -4.59 -13.14
CA PRO A 278 31.07 -5.72 -14.06
C PRO A 278 30.15 -5.34 -15.23
N LYS A 279 30.31 -6.03 -16.37
CA LYS A 279 29.29 -6.01 -17.42
C LYS A 279 27.98 -6.54 -16.81
N GLY A 280 26.85 -5.95 -17.19
CA GLY A 280 25.55 -6.32 -16.65
C GLY A 280 24.42 -5.72 -17.47
N SER A 281 23.22 -5.66 -16.89
CA SER A 281 22.01 -5.19 -17.59
C SER A 281 21.91 -3.65 -17.67
N TYR A 282 22.93 -3.01 -18.24
CA TYR A 282 22.96 -1.57 -18.50
C TYR A 282 23.74 -1.25 -19.79
N THR A 283 23.49 -0.07 -20.36
CA THR A 283 24.33 0.53 -21.41
C THR A 283 25.11 1.71 -20.84
N LYS A 284 26.33 1.91 -21.34
CA LYS A 284 27.13 3.12 -21.11
C LYS A 284 27.25 3.85 -22.44
N LYS A 285 26.89 5.14 -22.48
CA LYS A 285 27.08 5.96 -23.68
C LYS A 285 28.57 6.25 -23.89
N GLU A 286 29.05 6.06 -25.12
CA GLU A 286 30.45 6.30 -25.48
C GLU A 286 30.83 7.78 -25.26
N GLY A 287 32.03 8.01 -24.73
CA GLY A 287 32.53 9.37 -24.43
C GLY A 287 31.89 10.03 -23.20
N GLU A 288 30.89 9.42 -22.56
CA GLU A 288 30.18 9.99 -21.42
C GLU A 288 30.15 9.02 -20.22
N PHE A 289 29.90 9.56 -19.02
CA PHE A 289 29.57 8.77 -17.84
C PHE A 289 28.05 8.62 -17.67
N THR A 290 27.36 8.40 -18.79
CA THR A 290 25.91 8.17 -18.84
C THR A 290 25.63 6.67 -18.83
N TYR A 291 24.90 6.21 -17.82
CA TYR A 291 24.54 4.81 -17.60
C TYR A 291 23.02 4.67 -17.62
N THR A 292 22.50 3.76 -18.45
CA THR A 292 21.07 3.51 -18.59
C THR A 292 20.77 2.03 -18.31
N SER A 293 19.83 1.77 -17.40
CA SER A 293 19.43 0.40 -17.06
C SER A 293 18.62 -0.22 -18.21
N THR A 294 18.97 -1.44 -18.61
CA THR A 294 18.24 -2.19 -19.66
C THR A 294 17.33 -3.28 -19.09
N GLN A 295 17.52 -3.66 -17.82
CA GLN A 295 16.68 -4.63 -17.11
C GLN A 295 16.49 -4.20 -15.65
N ALA A 296 15.34 -4.55 -15.07
CA ALA A 296 15.10 -4.40 -13.64
C ALA A 296 16.05 -5.30 -12.83
N GLU A 297 17.10 -4.71 -12.28
CA GLU A 297 18.12 -5.38 -11.45
C GLU A 297 18.84 -4.30 -10.65
N TYR A 298 19.16 -4.58 -9.38
CA TYR A 298 19.85 -3.64 -8.50
C TYR A 298 21.30 -3.42 -8.96
N LYS A 299 21.67 -2.16 -9.27
CA LYS A 299 23.01 -1.84 -9.76
C LYS A 299 23.55 -0.62 -9.04
N THR A 300 24.65 -0.83 -8.33
CA THR A 300 25.40 0.21 -7.65
C THR A 300 26.62 0.58 -8.48
N PHE A 301 26.84 1.86 -8.71
CA PHE A 301 27.97 2.40 -9.47
C PHE A 301 28.83 3.28 -8.56
N PRO A 302 29.89 2.72 -7.94
CA PRO A 302 30.86 3.49 -7.18
C PRO A 302 31.70 4.38 -8.10
N ILE A 303 31.98 5.60 -7.66
CA ILE A 303 32.98 6.47 -8.25
C ILE A 303 34.28 6.20 -7.50
N ASN A 304 35.27 5.61 -8.18
CA ASN A 304 36.47 4.99 -7.60
C ASN A 304 37.36 5.93 -6.76
N SER A 305 37.13 7.23 -6.77
CA SER A 305 37.88 8.22 -5.99
C SER A 305 37.58 8.08 -4.49
N SER A 306 38.56 7.57 -3.73
CA SER A 306 38.50 7.52 -2.26
C SER A 306 38.87 8.87 -1.65
N LEU A 307 38.00 9.40 -0.81
CA LEU A 307 38.09 10.75 -0.23
C LEU A 307 38.25 10.66 1.29
N TYR A 308 39.27 11.31 1.84
CA TYR A 308 39.59 11.26 3.27
C TYR A 308 39.84 12.62 3.93
N LYS A 309 40.03 13.69 3.16
CA LYS A 309 40.24 15.05 3.67
C LYS A 309 39.88 16.09 2.62
N GLY A 310 39.27 17.20 3.01
CA GLY A 310 38.87 18.28 2.11
C GLY A 310 37.37 18.39 1.92
N ILE A 311 36.97 19.24 0.99
CA ILE A 311 35.58 19.45 0.58
C ILE A 311 35.48 19.04 -0.88
N TYR A 312 34.49 18.21 -1.20
CA TYR A 312 34.31 17.67 -2.54
C TYR A 312 32.86 17.76 -2.95
N ARG A 313 32.63 18.00 -4.24
CA ARG A 313 31.31 18.03 -4.85
C ARG A 313 31.27 17.10 -6.03
N CYS A 314 30.30 16.19 -6.02
CA CYS A 314 30.01 15.30 -7.15
C CYS A 314 28.65 15.64 -7.71
N GLU A 315 28.58 15.83 -9.03
CA GLU A 315 27.38 16.28 -9.73
C GLU A 315 26.89 15.23 -10.71
N PHE A 316 25.57 15.07 -10.75
CA PHE A 316 24.86 14.10 -11.56
C PHE A 316 23.74 14.79 -12.35
N LYS A 317 23.46 14.29 -13.55
CA LYS A 317 22.25 14.62 -14.31
C LYS A 317 21.34 13.41 -14.33
N VAL A 318 20.10 13.60 -13.89
CA VAL A 318 19.08 12.57 -14.05
C VAL A 318 18.42 12.75 -15.41
N LYS A 319 18.43 11.71 -16.25
CA LYS A 319 17.76 11.74 -17.55
C LYS A 319 16.34 11.23 -17.46
N THR A 320 16.18 10.09 -16.79
CA THR A 320 14.89 9.44 -16.55
C THR A 320 14.84 8.95 -15.12
N VAL A 321 13.84 9.41 -14.38
CA VAL A 321 13.54 9.08 -13.00
C VAL A 321 12.73 7.80 -12.93
N GLY A 322 13.12 7.02 -11.95
CA GLY A 322 12.44 5.88 -11.37
C GLY A 322 13.30 5.55 -10.17
N HIS A 323 13.54 4.29 -9.87
CA HIS A 323 14.23 3.90 -8.64
C HIS A 323 15.75 4.24 -8.60
N LEU A 324 16.10 5.51 -8.31
CA LEU A 324 17.46 6.08 -8.31
C LEU A 324 17.95 6.47 -6.91
N TRP A 325 19.20 6.15 -6.59
CA TRP A 325 19.85 6.56 -5.32
C TRP A 325 21.13 7.33 -5.60
N PHE A 326 21.44 8.31 -4.75
CA PHE A 326 22.69 9.06 -4.77
C PHE A 326 23.26 9.10 -3.35
N GLY A 327 24.51 8.69 -3.17
CA GLY A 327 25.03 8.60 -1.81
C GLY A 327 26.53 8.46 -1.71
N ILE A 328 26.95 8.09 -0.51
CA ILE A 328 28.32 7.78 -0.16
C ILE A 328 28.39 6.39 0.49
N MET A 329 29.53 5.74 0.32
CA MET A 329 29.85 4.47 0.99
C MET A 329 31.27 4.50 1.50
N LYS A 330 31.62 3.62 2.45
CA LYS A 330 33.01 3.41 2.84
C LYS A 330 33.86 3.06 1.61
N SER A 331 35.03 3.67 1.51
CA SER A 331 35.96 3.41 0.40
C SER A 331 36.29 1.93 0.31
N GLY A 332 36.27 1.37 -0.90
CA GLY A 332 36.55 -0.04 -1.15
C GLY A 332 35.36 -0.99 -0.94
N LEU A 333 34.22 -0.52 -0.42
CA LEU A 333 33.00 -1.31 -0.38
C LEU A 333 32.59 -1.71 -1.80
N LYS A 334 32.32 -3.01 -2.00
CA LYS A 334 31.84 -3.57 -3.26
C LYS A 334 30.46 -4.17 -3.04
N ILE A 335 29.47 -3.62 -3.71
CA ILE A 335 28.10 -4.14 -3.72
C ILE A 335 27.88 -4.81 -5.09
N PRO A 336 27.78 -6.16 -5.15
CA PRO A 336 27.50 -6.86 -6.41
C PRO A 336 26.17 -6.43 -7.02
N PHE A 337 26.05 -6.53 -8.35
CA PHE A 337 24.74 -6.38 -8.98
C PHE A 337 23.78 -7.47 -8.49
N GLY A 338 22.49 -7.13 -8.43
CA GLY A 338 21.45 -7.93 -7.78
C GLY A 338 21.39 -7.76 -6.26
N GLN A 339 22.34 -7.03 -5.65
CA GLN A 339 22.33 -6.67 -4.22
C GLN A 339 22.19 -5.16 -4.03
N HIS A 340 21.82 -4.72 -2.82
CA HIS A 340 21.58 -3.31 -2.54
C HIS A 340 21.92 -2.92 -1.09
N ALA A 341 22.04 -1.61 -0.86
CA ALA A 341 22.58 -1.01 0.36
C ALA A 341 21.51 -0.52 1.37
N ASN A 342 20.23 -0.87 1.20
CA ASN A 342 19.15 -0.38 2.07
C ASN A 342 18.93 -1.29 3.28
N SER A 343 18.14 -2.36 3.11
CA SER A 343 17.80 -3.33 4.16
C SER A 343 18.72 -4.56 4.19
N ASN A 344 19.77 -4.59 3.37
CA ASN A 344 20.74 -5.67 3.41
C ASN A 344 21.74 -5.41 4.55
N GLN A 345 21.73 -6.27 5.57
CA GLN A 345 22.58 -6.15 6.76
C GLN A 345 24.09 -6.13 6.43
N GLN A 346 24.50 -6.68 5.28
CA GLN A 346 25.90 -6.75 4.89
C GLN A 346 26.46 -5.44 4.33
N TYR A 347 25.62 -4.61 3.69
CA TYR A 347 26.07 -3.39 3.01
C TYR A 347 25.49 -2.12 3.61
N GLY A 348 24.29 -2.20 4.23
CA GLY A 348 23.53 -1.01 4.63
C GLY A 348 24.12 -0.20 5.78
N LYS A 349 25.02 -0.79 6.57
CA LYS A 349 25.79 -0.06 7.60
C LYS A 349 26.95 0.76 7.02
N ASP A 350 27.45 0.36 5.85
CA ASP A 350 28.63 0.95 5.22
C ASP A 350 28.28 1.93 4.10
N SER A 351 27.01 2.34 4.00
CA SER A 351 26.51 3.28 2.98
C SER A 351 25.33 4.11 3.49
N MET A 352 25.27 5.37 3.06
CA MET A 352 24.11 6.25 3.22
C MET A 352 23.73 6.85 1.87
N PHE A 353 22.43 7.01 1.59
CA PHE A 353 22.00 7.54 0.30
C PHE A 353 20.69 8.32 0.37
N PHE A 354 20.57 9.29 -0.52
CA PHE A 354 19.32 9.97 -0.85
C PHE A 354 18.56 9.18 -1.90
N TYR A 355 17.29 8.91 -1.61
CA TYR A 355 16.34 8.29 -2.52
C TYR A 355 15.68 9.33 -3.41
N GLN A 356 15.27 8.94 -4.63
CA GLN A 356 14.56 9.81 -5.56
C GLN A 356 13.33 10.52 -4.97
N ASP A 357 12.66 9.96 -3.97
CA ASP A 357 11.50 10.59 -3.33
C ASP A 357 11.86 11.66 -2.29
N GLY A 358 13.15 11.96 -2.12
CA GLY A 358 13.66 12.96 -1.17
C GLY A 358 14.03 12.40 0.21
N LYS A 359 13.84 11.10 0.47
CA LYS A 359 14.26 10.50 1.75
C LYS A 359 15.76 10.26 1.80
N LEU A 360 16.35 10.46 2.98
CA LEU A 360 17.70 10.00 3.31
C LEU A 360 17.62 8.65 4.03
N PHE A 361 18.37 7.65 3.58
CA PHE A 361 18.38 6.28 4.12
C PHE A 361 19.76 5.84 4.64
N GLN A 362 19.72 5.01 5.69
CA GLN A 362 20.82 4.16 6.14
C GLN A 362 20.25 2.93 6.83
N ASN A 363 20.77 1.73 6.54
CA ASN A 363 20.45 0.50 7.27
C ASN A 363 18.94 0.28 7.53
N GLY A 364 18.10 0.48 6.51
CA GLY A 364 16.64 0.34 6.58
C GLY A 364 15.88 1.48 7.28
N LYS A 365 16.58 2.44 7.90
CA LYS A 365 15.98 3.64 8.51
C LYS A 365 15.93 4.77 7.48
N SER A 366 14.97 5.69 7.63
CA SER A 366 14.85 6.85 6.75
C SER A 366 14.44 8.14 7.46
N THR A 367 14.87 9.26 6.90
CA THR A 367 14.46 10.61 7.30
C THR A 367 13.85 11.33 6.11
N THR A 368 12.69 11.96 6.29
CA THR A 368 11.95 12.71 5.26
C THR A 368 12.17 14.21 5.40
N GLY A 369 12.07 14.94 4.27
CA GLY A 369 12.06 16.41 4.27
C GLY A 369 12.69 17.07 3.05
N ASN A 370 13.48 16.36 2.23
CA ASN A 370 13.98 16.92 0.98
C ASN A 370 12.92 16.85 -0.12
N GLN A 371 13.11 17.66 -1.15
CA GLN A 371 12.36 17.58 -2.39
C GLN A 371 12.63 16.24 -3.11
N ALA A 372 11.61 15.72 -3.78
CA ALA A 372 11.78 14.61 -4.72
C ALA A 372 12.58 15.05 -5.96
N ILE A 373 13.46 14.16 -6.42
CA ILE A 373 14.27 14.29 -7.63
C ILE A 373 13.41 13.89 -8.84
N LYS A 374 13.38 14.75 -9.86
CA LYS A 374 12.55 14.61 -11.08
C LYS A 374 13.40 14.44 -12.34
N ASP A 375 12.73 14.09 -13.43
CA ASP A 375 13.36 14.00 -14.75
C ASP A 375 14.08 15.30 -15.07
N ASN A 376 15.31 15.18 -15.59
CA ASN A 376 16.17 16.30 -15.93
C ASN A 376 16.66 17.14 -14.75
N ASP A 377 16.44 16.72 -13.50
CA ASP A 377 17.07 17.39 -12.35
C ASP A 377 18.59 17.19 -12.34
N SER A 378 19.28 18.21 -11.85
CA SER A 378 20.71 18.15 -11.55
C SER A 378 20.87 17.90 -10.06
N VAL A 379 21.57 16.82 -9.69
CA VAL A 379 21.76 16.42 -8.30
C VAL A 379 23.22 16.61 -7.96
N ALA A 380 23.53 17.25 -6.84
CA ALA A 380 24.90 17.35 -6.35
C ALA A 380 24.99 16.91 -4.89
N LEU A 381 26.07 16.19 -4.58
CA LEU A 381 26.43 15.85 -3.21
C LEU A 381 27.70 16.61 -2.85
N GLU A 382 27.63 17.45 -1.82
CA GLU A 382 28.81 18.10 -1.23
C GLU A 382 29.20 17.38 0.07
N VAL A 383 30.41 16.83 0.09
CA VAL A 383 31.00 16.19 1.26
C VAL A 383 32.02 17.16 1.86
N ASN A 384 31.88 17.45 3.14
CA ASN A 384 32.88 18.17 3.93
C ASN A 384 33.54 17.19 4.91
N LEU A 385 34.77 16.77 4.60
CA LEU A 385 35.56 15.86 5.43
C LEU A 385 36.45 16.61 6.44
N ASN A 386 36.47 17.93 6.38
CA ASN A 386 37.18 18.80 7.33
C ASN A 386 36.32 19.20 8.53
N SER A 387 34.99 19.12 8.43
CA SER A 387 34.09 19.43 9.55
C SER A 387 34.13 18.32 10.60
N THR A 388 33.77 18.69 11.84
CA THR A 388 33.56 17.76 12.95
C THR A 388 32.16 18.04 13.54
N PRO A 389 31.18 17.16 13.31
CA PRO A 389 31.25 15.92 12.53
C PRO A 389 31.44 16.18 11.02
N ARG A 390 31.99 15.19 10.30
CA ARG A 390 32.04 15.22 8.82
C ARG A 390 30.62 15.12 8.26
N THR A 391 30.34 15.83 7.17
CA THR A 391 28.96 15.99 6.68
C THR A 391 28.80 15.79 5.17
N VAL A 392 27.62 15.36 4.72
CA VAL A 392 27.21 15.36 3.30
C VAL A 392 25.88 16.08 3.13
N HIS A 393 25.84 17.02 2.19
CA HIS A 393 24.63 17.78 1.86
C HIS A 393 24.18 17.50 0.43
N LEU A 394 22.86 17.40 0.26
CA LEU A 394 22.22 17.24 -1.03
C LEU A 394 21.84 18.60 -1.61
N PHE A 395 22.08 18.77 -2.91
CA PHE A 395 21.58 19.89 -3.69
C PHE A 395 20.78 19.35 -4.88
N ILE A 396 19.60 19.92 -5.12
CA ILE A 396 18.77 19.62 -6.29
C ILE A 396 18.62 20.93 -7.06
N ASN A 397 19.05 20.96 -8.32
CA ASN A 397 19.09 22.14 -9.17
C ASN A 397 19.76 23.35 -8.48
N ASN A 398 20.91 23.11 -7.85
CA ASN A 398 21.68 24.07 -7.05
C ASN A 398 20.99 24.58 -5.78
N VAL A 399 19.83 24.04 -5.41
CA VAL A 399 19.14 24.35 -4.14
C VAL A 399 19.53 23.32 -3.09
N GLN A 400 20.16 23.78 -2.00
CA GLN A 400 20.50 22.94 -0.86
C GLN A 400 19.24 22.39 -0.17
N GLN A 401 19.26 21.10 0.16
CA GLN A 401 18.15 20.41 0.80
C GLN A 401 18.32 20.36 2.34
N PRO A 402 17.22 20.34 3.12
CA PRO A 402 17.25 20.50 4.58
C PRO A 402 17.74 19.25 5.35
N ILE A 403 17.73 18.07 4.75
CA ILE A 403 18.17 16.82 5.39
C ILE A 403 19.57 16.46 4.90
N PHE A 404 20.48 16.22 5.84
CA PHE A 404 21.90 15.96 5.55
C PHE A 404 22.47 14.79 6.37
N MET A 405 23.59 14.24 5.91
CA MET A 405 24.32 13.17 6.61
C MET A 405 25.36 13.78 7.54
N SER A 406 25.52 13.25 8.75
CA SER A 406 26.59 13.64 9.68
C SER A 406 27.31 12.42 10.27
N GLY A 407 28.54 12.61 10.75
CA GLY A 407 29.33 11.52 11.37
C GLY A 407 29.98 10.58 10.36
N VAL A 408 30.19 11.03 9.12
CA VAL A 408 30.71 10.23 8.01
C VAL A 408 32.09 9.61 8.33
N PRO A 409 32.36 8.35 7.91
CA PRO A 409 33.65 7.66 8.13
C PRO A 409 34.88 8.41 7.59
N GLU A 410 36.07 7.92 7.97
CA GLU A 410 37.37 8.49 7.58
C GLU A 410 37.66 8.47 6.09
N SER A 411 37.15 7.47 5.38
CA SER A 411 37.35 7.35 3.95
C SER A 411 36.06 6.91 3.30
N VAL A 412 35.57 7.73 2.37
CA VAL A 412 34.34 7.47 1.63
C VAL A 412 34.51 7.71 0.14
N GLN A 413 33.63 7.10 -0.64
CA GLN A 413 33.50 7.31 -2.07
C GLN A 413 32.03 7.59 -2.43
N PHE A 414 31.82 8.37 -3.47
CA PHE A 414 30.48 8.63 -4.01
C PHE A 414 29.95 7.41 -4.76
N PHE A 415 28.63 7.27 -4.82
CA PHE A 415 27.99 6.32 -5.72
C PHE A 415 26.64 6.80 -6.18
N PHE A 416 26.17 6.20 -7.27
CA PHE A 416 24.76 6.24 -7.66
C PHE A 416 24.22 4.83 -7.90
N PHE A 417 22.90 4.71 -7.86
CA PHE A 417 22.19 3.45 -8.03
C PHE A 417 21.10 3.61 -9.08
N ILE A 418 20.93 2.59 -9.92
CA ILE A 418 19.82 2.48 -10.86
C ILE A 418 19.20 1.09 -10.72
N TYR A 419 17.87 0.99 -10.87
CA TYR A 419 17.18 -0.30 -10.82
C TYR A 419 16.26 -0.52 -12.02
N GLN A 420 15.23 0.32 -12.20
CA GLN A 420 14.19 0.08 -13.20
C GLN A 420 14.71 0.29 -14.64
N ILE A 421 14.11 -0.43 -15.59
CA ILE A 421 14.39 -0.28 -17.02
C ILE A 421 14.22 1.19 -17.42
N GLY A 422 15.17 1.73 -18.18
CA GLY A 422 15.15 3.11 -18.66
C GLY A 422 15.67 4.14 -17.66
N ASN A 423 15.88 3.79 -16.37
CA ASN A 423 16.55 4.68 -15.42
C ASN A 423 17.93 5.07 -15.95
N SER A 424 18.22 6.37 -15.96
CA SER A 424 19.42 6.87 -16.60
C SER A 424 20.03 8.05 -15.83
N VAL A 425 21.32 7.93 -15.54
CA VAL A 425 22.12 8.90 -14.77
C VAL A 425 23.41 9.18 -15.52
N THR A 426 23.78 10.46 -15.61
CA THR A 426 25.09 10.92 -16.07
C THR A 426 25.87 11.47 -14.90
N VAL A 427 27.11 11.02 -14.67
CA VAL A 427 28.04 11.72 -13.77
C VAL A 427 28.65 12.90 -14.53
N LEU A 428 28.41 14.11 -14.07
CA LEU A 428 28.84 15.35 -14.74
C LEU A 428 30.24 15.77 -14.30
N SER A 429 30.48 15.78 -12.99
CA SER A 429 31.75 16.26 -12.45
C SER A 429 32.05 15.69 -11.07
N LEU A 430 33.33 15.65 -10.73
CA LEU A 430 33.83 15.48 -9.38
C LEU A 430 34.91 16.54 -9.15
N LYS A 431 34.71 17.42 -8.18
CA LYS A 431 35.58 18.57 -7.95
C LYS A 431 35.94 18.70 -6.50
N ARG A 432 37.18 19.12 -6.23
CA ARG A 432 37.59 19.60 -4.91
C ARG A 432 37.22 21.08 -4.79
N LEU A 433 36.54 21.44 -3.71
CA LEU A 433 36.18 22.82 -3.39
C LEU A 433 37.19 23.43 -2.42
N THR A 434 37.42 24.74 -2.55
CA THR A 434 38.26 25.53 -1.64
C THR A 434 37.51 25.95 -0.38
N ALA A 435 36.20 26.12 -0.47
CA ALA A 435 35.29 26.44 0.61
C ALA A 435 33.96 25.67 0.46
N THR A 436 33.22 25.53 1.55
CA THR A 436 31.89 24.90 1.51
C THR A 436 30.88 25.82 0.84
N SER A 437 29.98 25.25 0.04
CA SER A 437 28.82 25.99 -0.51
C SER A 437 27.57 25.84 0.37
N VAL A 438 27.68 25.11 1.48
CA VAL A 438 26.60 24.83 2.43
C VAL A 438 26.25 26.08 3.23
N GLN A 439 24.96 26.39 3.28
CA GLN A 439 24.36 27.44 4.09
C GLN A 439 23.59 26.82 5.27
N ILE A 440 23.38 27.62 6.32
CA ILE A 440 22.56 27.22 7.47
C ILE A 440 21.09 27.31 7.07
N ILE A 441 20.38 26.19 7.08
CA ILE A 441 18.95 26.12 6.83
C ILE A 441 18.22 25.94 8.17
N PRO A 442 17.35 26.87 8.60
CA PRO A 442 16.54 26.71 9.80
C PRO A 442 15.67 25.43 9.73
N GLY A 443 15.66 24.65 10.82
CA GLY A 443 14.89 23.40 10.88
C GLY A 443 15.49 22.24 10.08
N SER A 444 16.76 22.34 9.66
CA SER A 444 17.50 21.22 9.06
C SER A 444 17.53 20.03 10.01
N LYS A 445 17.52 18.81 9.43
CA LYS A 445 17.60 17.57 10.21
C LYS A 445 18.82 16.78 9.78
N GLU A 446 19.58 16.33 10.75
CA GLU A 446 20.69 15.41 10.50
C GLU A 446 20.24 13.95 10.60
N MET A 447 20.83 13.10 9.77
CA MET A 447 20.88 11.66 9.99
C MET A 447 22.33 11.29 10.28
N LYS A 448 22.59 10.84 11.51
CA LYS A 448 23.93 10.41 11.94
C LYS A 448 24.24 9.05 11.34
N TRP A 449 25.48 8.90 10.88
CA TRP A 449 26.03 7.63 10.45
C TRP A 449 26.06 6.65 11.63
N GLU A 450 25.33 5.54 11.50
CA GLU A 450 25.27 4.44 12.47
C GLU A 450 26.06 3.20 12.05
#